data_AF-A0A370B5W7-F1
#
_entry.id   AF-A0A370B5W7-F1
#
_cell.length_a   1.000
_cell.length_b   1.000
_cell.length_c   1.000
_cell.angle_alpha   90.00
_cell.angle_beta   90.00
_cell.angle_gamma   90.00
#
_symmetry.space_group_name_H-M   'P 1'
#
loop_
_entity.id
_entity.type
_entity.pdbx_description
1 polymer ?
#
loop_
_entity_poly.entity_id
_entity_poly.type
_entity_poly.pdbx_seq_one_letter_code
_entity_poly.pdbx_strand_id
1 'polypeptide(L)' 'MEAAPLQDGRIAVRNSNHPEAGTVFFTRIERAAWLKGAKAGEFDDLGS' A
#
# COMPACT_ATOMS: atom_id res chain seq x y z
N MET A 1 11.24 -1.97 -0.21
CA MET A 1 9.97 -1.28 -0.51
C MET A 1 10.22 0.21 -0.39
N GLU A 2 9.77 0.98 -1.36
CA GLU A 2 9.82 2.45 -1.31
C GLU A 2 8.43 3.04 -1.61
N ALA A 3 8.16 4.22 -1.06
CA ALA A 3 6.87 4.89 -1.18
C ALA A 3 7.05 6.40 -1.36
N ALA A 4 6.29 7.00 -2.28
CA ALA A 4 6.34 8.42 -2.57
C ALA A 4 4.94 9.04 -2.71
N PRO A 5 4.65 10.18 -2.06
CA PRO A 5 3.40 10.91 -2.29
C PRO A 5 3.39 11.53 -3.69
N LEU A 6 2.22 11.54 -4.32
CA LEU A 6 1.98 12.19 -5.61
C LEU A 6 1.21 13.50 -5.42
N GLN A 7 1.32 14.40 -6.39
CA GLN A 7 0.64 15.71 -6.38
C GLN A 7 -0.89 15.58 -6.36
N ASP A 8 -1.44 14.48 -6.88
CA ASP A 8 -2.88 14.19 -6.88
C ASP A 8 -3.38 13.53 -5.57
N GLY A 9 -2.52 13.46 -4.54
CA GLY A 9 -2.86 12.92 -3.22
C GLY A 9 -2.81 11.40 -3.11
N ARG A 10 -2.43 10.69 -4.19
CA ARG A 10 -2.12 9.26 -4.13
C ARG A 10 -0.74 9.00 -3.54
N ILE A 11 -0.47 7.75 -3.20
CA ILE A 11 0.87 7.25 -2.88
C ILE A 11 1.27 6.19 -3.91
N ALA A 12 2.46 6.34 -4.46
CA ALA A 12 3.10 5.34 -5.32
C ALA A 12 3.96 4.42 -4.45
N VAL A 13 3.84 3.11 -4.64
CA VAL A 13 4.65 2.09 -3.96
C VAL A 13 5.34 1.25 -5.02
N ARG A 14 6.66 1.08 -4.88
CA ARG A 14 7.47 0.24 -5.76
C ARG A 14 8.31 -0.75 -4.94
N ASN A 15 8.55 -1.93 -5.52
CA ASN A 15 9.52 -2.86 -4.97
C ASN A 15 10.94 -2.38 -5.32
N SER A 16 11.68 -1.93 -4.31
CA SER A 16 13.06 -1.45 -4.48
C SER A 16 14.03 -2.53 -4.99
N ASN A 17 13.75 -3.81 -4.73
CA ASN A 17 14.60 -4.93 -5.18
C ASN A 17 14.30 -5.36 -6.62
N HIS A 18 13.13 -4.97 -7.15
CA HIS A 18 12.65 -5.29 -8.50
C HIS A 18 11.94 -4.06 -9.10
N PRO A 19 12.69 -2.96 -9.36
CA PRO A 19 12.10 -1.70 -9.80
C PRO A 19 11.36 -1.81 -11.15
N GLU A 20 11.69 -2.80 -11.97
CA GLU A 20 11.05 -3.13 -13.24
C GLU A 20 9.68 -3.80 -13.10
N ALA A 21 9.35 -4.35 -11.92
CA ALA A 21 8.07 -5.02 -11.67
C ALA A 21 6.87 -4.06 -11.62
N GLY A 22 7.12 -2.75 -11.61
CA GLY A 22 6.11 -1.71 -11.69
C GLY A 22 5.76 -1.06 -10.36
N THR A 23 4.77 -0.17 -10.42
CA THR A 23 4.36 0.70 -9.32
C THR A 23 2.87 0.53 -9.03
N VAL A 24 2.53 0.32 -7.77
CA VAL A 24 1.13 0.29 -7.30
C VAL A 24 0.76 1.68 -6.77
N PHE A 25 -0.45 2.15 -7.08
CA PHE A 25 -0.96 3.45 -6.64
C PHE A 25 -2.12 3.25 -5.67
N PHE A 26 -2.06 3.91 -4.52
CA PHE A 26 -3.18 3.92 -3.57
C PHE A 26 -3.71 5.34 -3.40
N THR A 27 -5.03 5.49 -3.44
CA THR A 27 -5.69 6.70 -2.97
C THR A 27 -5.52 6.86 -1.45
N ARG A 28 -5.76 8.07 -0.96
CA ARG A 28 -5.80 8.33 0.49
C ARG A 28 -6.87 7.48 1.20
N ILE A 29 -8.01 7.25 0.54
CA ILE A 29 -9.14 6.50 1.09
C ILE A 29 -8.78 5.01 1.21
N GLU A 30 -8.28 4.41 0.13
CA GLU A 30 -7.88 2.99 0.14
C GLU A 30 -6.79 2.71 1.16
N ARG A 31 -5.80 3.59 1.27
CA ARG A 31 -4.72 3.45 2.27
C ARG A 31 -5.24 3.51 3.70
N ALA A 32 -6.19 4.41 3.97
CA ALA A 32 -6.80 4.55 5.30
C ALA A 32 -7.68 3.34 5.64
N ALA A 33 -8.45 2.85 4.67
CA ALA A 33 -9.27 1.64 4.82
C ALA A 33 -8.38 0.41 5.09
N TRP A 34 -7.31 0.24 4.31
CA TRP A 34 -6.35 -0.86 4.49
C TRP A 34 -5.70 -0.84 5.88
N LEU A 35 -5.20 0.32 6.32
CA LEU A 35 -4.61 0.46 7.66
C LEU A 35 -5.61 0.20 8.79
N LYS A 36 -6.88 0.60 8.60
CA LYS A 36 -7.93 0.33 9.58
C LYS A 36 -8.21 -1.17 9.67
N GLY A 37 -8.33 -1.85 8.53
CA GLY A 37 -8.55 -3.29 8.47
C GLY A 37 -7.42 -4.10 9.06
N ALA A 38 -6.18 -3.75 8.71
CA ALA A 38 -4.99 -4.38 9.28
C ALA A 38 -4.93 -4.24 10.81
N LYS A 39 -5.29 -3.07 11.34
CA LYS A 39 -5.38 -2.86 12.80
C LYS A 39 -6.53 -3.60 13.46
N ALA A 40 -7.58 -3.91 12.71
CA ALA A 40 -8.74 -4.66 13.19
C ALA A 40 -8.55 -6.18 13.09
N GLY A 41 -7.39 -6.65 12.59
CA GLY A 41 -7.11 -8.07 12.43
C GLY A 41 -7.79 -8.72 11.22
N GLU A 42 -8.26 -7.94 10.23
CA GLU A 42 -8.97 -8.48 9.05
C GLU A 42 -8.12 -9.45 8.21
N PHE A 43 -6.81 -9.52 8.45
CA PHE A 43 -5.88 -10.37 7.71
C PHE A 43 -5.19 -11.43 8.58
N ASP A 44 -5.59 -11.59 9.83
CA ASP A 44 -4.91 -12.50 10.77
C ASP A 44 -4.96 -13.95 10.28
N ASP A 45 -6.05 -14.35 9.61
CA ASP A 45 -6.21 -15.68 9.02
C ASP A 45 -5.30 -15.93 7.79
N LEU A 46 -4.78 -14.89 7.13
CA LEU A 46 -3.91 -15.03 5.95
C LEU A 46 -2.50 -15.53 6.28
N GLY A 47 -2.13 -15.54 7.56
CA GLY A 47 -0.83 -16.02 8.04
C GLY A 47 -0.83 -17.48 8.51
N SER A 48 -1.93 -18.21 8.32
CA SER A 48 -2.12 -19.59 8.78
C SER A 48 -1.71 -20.66 7.77
#